data_AF-A0A3D3LGV1-F1
#
_entry.id   AF-A0A3D3LGV1-F1
#
_cell.length_a   1.000
_cell.length_b   1.000
_cell.length_c   1.000
_cell.angle_alpha   90.00
_cell.angle_beta   90.00
_cell.angle_gamma   90.00
#
_symmetry.space_group_name_H-M   'P 1'
#
loop_
_entity.id
_entity.type
_entity.pdbx_description
1 polymer ?
#
loop_
_entity_poly.entity_id
_entity_poly.type
_entity_poly.pdbx_seq_one_letter_code
_entity_poly.pdbx_strand_id
1 'polypeptide(L)'
;MRAFHIQSLFTLAVGVLLVWWGAAVTTEDVGLAVPDWPLCFGRLNPEGWYKVPALLLEHGHRWIATFIGFQVLAMYFWQFAKCQPRFIEAAGIIITGVAYLFLVFRQALAPAGVILFLGLVWLVLNWIGQRWTLLRGLTTAALFLVIFQASLGGLRVLKMSDPYGISHGTTGQLFFCMLVLIALASSRVWCSGGLRMGWHDRKKARLLGSLLFGAVSMQLVIGAILRHTQRAHLAANDILTTKGMLLPPVDQADVFVLFLHKYWGFCVAGMVLFVAWPARRWFSAIPGLRVVPRLLLIMPLVQVALGVAVIWTGKSFWYTNFHVLNGLGLLVCAFLMMAGAWGARLIPEKETPAGSLEAAA
;
A
#
# COMPACT_ATOMS: atom_id res chain seq x y z
N MET A 1 19.56 -8.35 -13.64
CA MET A 1 18.89 -8.29 -12.32
C MET A 1 19.18 -7.00 -11.57
N ARG A 2 20.44 -6.55 -11.43
CA ARG A 2 20.77 -5.30 -10.72
C ARG A 2 20.04 -4.06 -11.26
N ALA A 3 20.03 -3.85 -12.58
CA ALA A 3 19.35 -2.69 -13.19
C ALA A 3 17.83 -2.67 -12.91
N PHE A 4 17.15 -3.81 -13.09
CA PHE A 4 15.73 -3.94 -12.75
C PHE A 4 15.45 -3.64 -11.27
N HIS A 5 16.32 -4.09 -10.36
CA HIS A 5 16.18 -3.78 -8.94
C HIS A 5 16.37 -2.28 -8.65
N ILE A 6 17.28 -1.60 -9.34
CA ILE A 6 17.45 -0.14 -9.20
C ILE A 6 16.18 0.58 -9.69
N GLN A 7 15.60 0.15 -10.81
CA GLN A 7 14.35 0.70 -11.31
C GLN A 7 13.18 0.48 -10.35
N SER A 8 13.07 -0.70 -9.72
CA SER A 8 12.01 -0.95 -8.74
C SER A 8 12.17 -0.11 -7.48
N LEU A 9 13.41 0.11 -7.01
CA LEU A 9 13.69 1.05 -5.91
C LEU A 9 13.38 2.50 -6.29
N PHE A 10 13.71 2.92 -7.51
CA PHE A 10 13.34 4.25 -8.02
C PHE A 10 11.81 4.41 -8.05
N THR A 11 11.09 3.40 -8.55
CA THR A 11 9.62 3.40 -8.58
C THR A 11 9.03 3.50 -7.17
N LEU A 12 9.63 2.83 -6.19
CA LEU A 12 9.23 2.96 -4.79
C LEU A 12 9.46 4.37 -4.24
N ALA A 13 10.61 4.99 -4.52
CA ALA A 13 10.90 6.34 -4.08
C ALA A 13 9.87 7.35 -4.64
N VAL A 14 9.52 7.23 -5.92
CA VAL A 14 8.44 8.00 -6.54
C VAL A 14 7.09 7.66 -5.89
N GLY A 15 6.83 6.40 -5.55
CA GLY A 15 5.63 5.98 -4.83
C GLY A 15 5.47 6.63 -3.46
N VAL A 16 6.57 6.81 -2.72
CA VAL A 16 6.55 7.54 -1.44
C VAL A 16 6.13 8.99 -1.67
N LEU A 17 6.72 9.63 -2.70
CA LEU A 17 6.33 10.98 -3.09
C LEU A 17 4.85 11.04 -3.51
N LEU A 18 4.35 10.05 -4.26
CA LEU A 18 2.95 10.00 -4.67
C LEU A 18 2.00 9.92 -3.48
N VAL A 19 2.28 9.06 -2.50
CA VAL A 19 1.45 8.91 -1.30
C VAL A 19 1.49 10.18 -0.46
N TRP A 20 2.67 10.78 -0.27
CA TRP A 20 2.80 12.08 0.40
C TRP A 20 1.98 13.16 -0.32
N TRP A 21 2.10 13.25 -1.65
CA TRP A 21 1.41 14.26 -2.43
C TRP A 21 -0.12 14.04 -2.43
N GLY A 22 -0.58 12.78 -2.48
CA GLY A 22 -2.00 12.46 -2.26
C GLY A 22 -2.47 12.78 -0.83
N ALA A 23 -1.56 12.64 0.14
CA ALA A 23 -1.78 13.10 1.50
C ALA A 23 -1.82 14.65 1.61
N ALA A 24 -1.21 15.38 0.69
CA ALA A 24 -1.41 16.83 0.61
C ALA A 24 -2.80 17.15 0.03
N VAL A 25 -3.15 16.52 -1.10
CA VAL A 25 -4.41 16.77 -1.84
C VAL A 25 -5.66 16.64 -0.98
N THR A 26 -5.80 15.57 -0.19
CA THR A 26 -7.01 15.42 0.66
C THR A 26 -6.95 16.24 1.96
N THR A 27 -5.76 16.67 2.40
CA THR A 27 -5.63 17.45 3.64
C THR A 27 -6.00 18.91 3.39
N GLU A 28 -5.60 19.44 2.24
CA GLU A 28 -6.01 20.77 1.75
C GLU A 28 -7.41 20.75 1.10
N ASP A 29 -8.08 19.60 1.07
CA ASP A 29 -9.40 19.39 0.46
C ASP A 29 -9.51 19.84 -1.01
N VAL A 30 -8.42 19.73 -1.77
CA VAL A 30 -8.35 20.15 -3.18
C VAL A 30 -8.52 18.98 -4.15
N GLY A 31 -8.97 17.82 -3.67
CA GLY A 31 -9.05 16.62 -4.49
C GLY A 31 -10.18 16.59 -5.54
N LEU A 32 -11.00 17.64 -5.62
CA LEU A 32 -12.07 17.84 -6.61
C LEU A 32 -11.95 19.22 -7.28
N ALA A 33 -10.76 19.84 -7.23
CA ALA A 33 -10.48 21.13 -7.86
C ALA A 33 -10.49 21.05 -9.41
N VAL A 34 -10.27 19.87 -9.99
CA VAL A 34 -10.33 19.58 -11.42
C VAL A 34 -11.58 18.72 -11.71
N PRO A 35 -12.54 19.21 -12.50
CA PRO A 35 -13.87 18.59 -12.64
C PRO A 35 -13.91 17.40 -13.61
N ASP A 36 -12.89 17.23 -14.45
CA ASP A 36 -12.81 16.21 -15.49
C ASP A 36 -11.69 15.20 -15.23
N TRP A 37 -11.77 14.05 -15.92
CA TRP A 37 -10.76 13.00 -15.94
C TRP A 37 -10.87 12.25 -17.27
N PRO A 38 -9.76 11.89 -17.95
CA PRO A 38 -8.36 11.99 -17.51
C PRO A 38 -7.70 13.35 -17.75
N LEU A 39 -8.39 14.29 -18.41
CA LEU A 39 -7.89 15.64 -18.70
C LEU A 39 -8.01 16.57 -17.47
N CYS A 40 -7.54 17.80 -17.64
CA CYS A 40 -7.65 18.90 -16.69
C CYS A 40 -8.21 20.13 -17.43
N PHE A 41 -9.47 20.45 -17.16
CA PHE A 41 -10.26 21.47 -17.86
C PHE A 41 -10.24 21.29 -19.40
N GLY A 42 -10.43 20.05 -19.85
CA GLY A 42 -10.45 19.68 -21.27
C GLY A 42 -9.08 19.71 -21.95
N ARG A 43 -8.00 19.95 -21.22
CA ARG A 43 -6.61 20.00 -21.73
C ARG A 43 -5.74 19.03 -20.96
N LEU A 44 -4.62 18.60 -21.57
CA LEU A 44 -3.62 17.81 -20.84
C LEU A 44 -2.92 18.65 -19.75
N ASN A 45 -2.58 19.89 -20.08
CA ASN A 45 -2.00 20.88 -19.16
C ASN A 45 -2.61 22.25 -19.46
N PRO A 46 -3.61 22.71 -18.68
CA PRO A 46 -4.12 24.06 -18.83
C PRO A 46 -3.05 25.08 -18.45
N GLU A 47 -3.01 26.22 -19.13
CA GLU A 47 -1.99 27.23 -18.89
C GLU A 47 -2.04 27.74 -17.43
N GLY A 48 -0.87 27.85 -16.79
CA GLY A 48 -0.77 28.36 -15.42
C GLY A 48 -1.27 27.41 -14.31
N TRP A 49 -1.59 26.14 -14.61
CA TRP A 49 -2.08 25.17 -13.60
C TRP A 49 -1.17 25.03 -12.37
N TYR A 50 0.14 25.17 -12.56
CA TYR A 50 1.15 25.08 -11.51
C TYR A 50 1.24 26.33 -10.63
N LYS A 51 0.61 27.44 -11.02
CA LYS A 51 0.60 28.70 -10.25
C LYS A 51 -0.55 28.75 -9.23
N VAL A 52 -1.62 27.98 -9.47
CA VAL A 52 -2.77 27.90 -8.56
C VAL A 52 -2.56 26.73 -7.60
N PRO A 53 -2.41 26.95 -6.28
CA PRO A 53 -2.02 25.89 -5.34
C PRO A 53 -2.92 24.65 -5.36
N ALA A 54 -4.24 24.84 -5.47
CA ALA A 54 -5.19 23.74 -5.56
C ALA A 54 -4.99 22.87 -6.82
N LEU A 55 -4.83 23.50 -7.99
CA LEU A 55 -4.56 22.80 -9.25
C LEU A 55 -3.17 22.17 -9.25
N LEU A 56 -2.16 22.84 -8.67
CA LEU A 56 -0.81 22.29 -8.53
C LEU A 56 -0.84 20.99 -7.72
N LEU A 57 -1.54 20.98 -6.58
CA LEU A 57 -1.67 19.79 -5.75
C LEU A 57 -2.45 18.69 -6.48
N GLU A 58 -3.64 18.97 -7.01
CA GLU A 58 -4.44 17.91 -7.63
C GLU A 58 -3.86 17.41 -8.95
N HIS A 59 -3.57 18.31 -9.90
CA HIS A 59 -3.04 17.93 -11.22
C HIS A 59 -1.60 17.43 -11.11
N GLY A 60 -0.80 17.98 -10.18
CA GLY A 60 0.53 17.46 -9.87
C GLY A 60 0.48 16.02 -9.35
N HIS A 61 -0.50 15.69 -8.49
CA HIS A 61 -0.72 14.31 -8.05
C HIS A 61 -0.99 13.38 -9.23
N ARG A 62 -1.85 13.82 -10.17
CA ARG A 62 -2.18 13.05 -11.39
C ARG A 62 -0.92 12.79 -12.22
N TRP A 63 -0.06 13.80 -12.42
CA TRP A 63 1.19 13.63 -13.15
C TRP A 63 2.17 12.66 -12.49
N ILE A 64 2.33 12.73 -11.16
CA ILE A 64 3.16 11.76 -10.43
C ILE A 64 2.58 10.35 -10.59
N ALA A 65 1.25 10.20 -10.51
CA ALA A 65 0.58 8.91 -10.70
C ALA A 65 0.77 8.37 -12.12
N THR A 66 0.62 9.22 -13.15
CA THR A 66 0.88 8.86 -14.56
C THR A 66 2.33 8.42 -14.75
N PHE A 67 3.29 9.11 -14.13
CA PHE A 67 4.70 8.72 -14.19
C PHE A 67 4.95 7.35 -13.55
N ILE A 68 4.32 7.05 -12.39
CA ILE A 68 4.36 5.71 -11.82
C ILE A 68 3.74 4.67 -12.77
N GLY A 69 2.63 5.00 -13.42
CA GLY A 69 2.02 4.14 -14.44
C GLY A 69 3.03 3.74 -15.53
N PHE A 70 3.81 4.70 -16.04
CA PHE A 70 4.87 4.42 -17.01
C PHE A 70 6.02 3.58 -16.43
N GLN A 71 6.41 3.80 -15.16
CA GLN A 71 7.43 2.97 -14.50
C GLN A 71 6.97 1.52 -14.33
N VAL A 72 5.71 1.30 -13.93
CA VAL A 72 5.12 -0.05 -13.84
C VAL A 72 5.07 -0.71 -15.21
N LEU A 73 4.64 0.03 -16.24
CA LEU A 73 4.60 -0.47 -17.60
C LEU A 73 6.00 -0.87 -18.10
N ALA A 74 7.02 -0.07 -17.80
CA ALA A 74 8.40 -0.39 -18.13
C ALA A 74 8.91 -1.64 -17.39
N MET A 75 8.60 -1.79 -16.09
CA MET A 75 8.93 -3.01 -15.34
C MET A 75 8.21 -4.25 -15.89
N TYR A 76 6.94 -4.11 -16.26
CA TYR A 76 6.15 -5.15 -16.91
C TYR A 76 6.81 -5.57 -18.23
N PHE A 77 7.05 -4.64 -19.15
CA PHE A 77 7.67 -4.96 -20.44
C PHE A 77 9.06 -5.56 -20.29
N TRP A 78 9.84 -5.12 -19.30
CA TRP A 78 11.13 -5.72 -18.99
C TRP A 78 11.00 -7.21 -18.66
N GLN A 79 10.14 -7.58 -17.69
CA GLN A 79 9.95 -8.97 -17.32
C GLN A 79 9.26 -9.78 -18.44
N PHE A 80 8.34 -9.14 -19.15
CA PHE A 80 7.63 -9.72 -20.27
C PHE A 80 8.60 -10.12 -21.38
N ALA A 81 9.42 -9.18 -21.89
CA ALA A 81 10.40 -9.44 -22.96
C ALA A 81 11.43 -10.50 -22.59
N LYS A 82 11.85 -10.55 -21.32
CA LYS A 82 12.79 -11.57 -20.83
C LYS A 82 12.22 -13.00 -20.89
N CYS A 83 10.90 -13.15 -20.82
CA CYS A 83 10.23 -14.44 -20.72
C CYS A 83 9.70 -15.00 -22.05
N GLN A 84 10.03 -14.39 -23.21
CA GLN A 84 9.61 -14.82 -24.55
C GLN A 84 8.12 -15.21 -24.62
N PRO A 85 7.22 -14.27 -24.29
CA PRO A 85 5.81 -14.56 -24.08
C PRO A 85 5.10 -14.74 -25.41
N ARG A 86 3.98 -15.47 -25.38
CA ARG A 86 3.16 -15.67 -26.58
C ARG A 86 2.51 -14.36 -26.98
N PHE A 87 2.49 -14.05 -28.28
CA PHE A 87 1.84 -12.83 -28.81
C PHE A 87 0.38 -12.67 -28.32
N ILE A 88 -0.36 -13.79 -28.27
CA ILE A 88 -1.75 -13.83 -27.78
C ILE A 88 -1.86 -13.35 -26.33
N GLU A 89 -0.86 -13.63 -25.49
CA GLU A 89 -0.84 -13.18 -24.10
C GLU A 89 -0.64 -11.66 -24.01
N ALA A 90 0.29 -11.12 -24.80
CA ALA A 90 0.53 -9.68 -24.88
C ALA A 90 -0.74 -8.94 -25.31
N ALA A 91 -1.36 -9.44 -26.40
CA ALA A 91 -2.59 -8.91 -26.94
C ALA A 91 -3.72 -8.99 -25.91
N GLY A 92 -3.87 -10.14 -25.23
CA GLY A 92 -4.87 -10.32 -24.17
C GLY A 92 -4.75 -9.28 -23.06
N ILE A 93 -3.55 -9.06 -22.52
CA ILE A 93 -3.32 -8.07 -21.45
C ILE A 93 -3.67 -6.65 -21.91
N ILE A 94 -3.22 -6.25 -23.09
CA ILE A 94 -3.48 -4.91 -23.65
C ILE A 94 -4.98 -4.74 -23.90
N ILE A 95 -5.62 -5.70 -24.57
CA ILE A 95 -7.05 -5.63 -24.89
C ILE A 95 -7.88 -5.58 -23.62
N THR A 96 -7.61 -6.45 -22.64
CA THR A 96 -8.33 -6.43 -21.36
C THR A 96 -8.16 -5.09 -20.63
N GLY A 97 -6.94 -4.55 -20.57
CA GLY A 97 -6.68 -3.26 -19.92
C GLY A 97 -7.37 -2.08 -20.62
N VAL A 98 -7.26 -2.00 -21.96
CA VAL A 98 -7.88 -0.94 -22.76
C VAL A 98 -9.40 -1.05 -22.73
N ALA A 99 -9.97 -2.25 -22.90
CA ALA A 99 -11.40 -2.47 -22.83
C ALA A 99 -11.96 -2.11 -21.45
N TYR A 100 -11.27 -2.49 -20.37
CA TYR A 100 -11.64 -2.11 -19.01
C TYR A 100 -11.67 -0.58 -18.83
N LEU A 101 -10.59 0.12 -19.19
CA LEU A 101 -10.51 1.58 -19.09
C LEU A 101 -11.60 2.27 -19.93
N PHE A 102 -11.84 1.79 -21.15
CA PHE A 102 -12.89 2.30 -22.01
C PHE A 102 -14.28 2.15 -21.38
N LEU A 103 -14.60 0.97 -20.84
CA LEU A 103 -15.89 0.73 -20.19
C LEU A 103 -16.08 1.60 -18.94
N VAL A 104 -15.03 1.77 -18.12
CA VAL A 104 -15.06 2.68 -16.97
C VAL A 104 -15.30 4.13 -17.43
N PHE A 105 -14.59 4.58 -18.46
CA PHE A 105 -14.76 5.92 -19.03
C PHE A 105 -16.19 6.14 -19.58
N ARG A 106 -16.79 5.11 -20.18
CA ARG A 106 -18.20 5.09 -20.63
C ARG A 106 -19.20 4.86 -19.50
N GLN A 107 -18.75 4.80 -18.25
CA GLN A 107 -19.55 4.49 -17.05
C GLN A 107 -20.31 3.16 -17.10
N ALA A 108 -19.90 2.23 -17.96
CA ALA A 108 -20.45 0.89 -18.07
C ALA A 108 -19.82 -0.02 -17.01
N LEU A 109 -20.14 0.23 -15.73
CA LEU A 109 -19.43 -0.39 -14.59
C LEU A 109 -19.68 -1.90 -14.45
N ALA A 110 -20.89 -2.38 -14.74
CA ALA A 110 -21.20 -3.81 -14.69
C ALA A 110 -20.33 -4.62 -15.68
N PRO A 111 -20.30 -4.31 -16.99
CA PRO A 111 -19.41 -5.03 -17.91
C PRO A 111 -17.92 -4.77 -17.61
N ALA A 112 -17.52 -3.60 -17.11
CA ALA A 112 -16.15 -3.37 -16.65
C ALA A 112 -15.76 -4.33 -15.51
N GLY A 113 -16.67 -4.57 -14.57
CA GLY A 113 -16.49 -5.54 -13.48
C GLY A 113 -16.33 -6.96 -14.00
N VAL A 114 -17.09 -7.36 -15.02
CA VAL A 114 -16.95 -8.66 -15.68
C VAL A 114 -15.57 -8.79 -16.34
N ILE A 115 -15.13 -7.80 -17.12
CA ILE A 115 -13.79 -7.82 -17.75
C ILE A 115 -12.69 -7.90 -16.71
N LEU A 116 -12.79 -7.15 -15.62
CA LEU A 116 -11.82 -7.20 -14.53
C LEU A 116 -11.75 -8.60 -13.90
N PHE A 117 -12.91 -9.19 -13.59
CA PHE A 117 -12.97 -10.53 -13.02
C PHE A 117 -12.36 -11.58 -13.96
N LEU A 118 -12.76 -11.57 -15.24
CA LEU A 118 -12.23 -12.49 -16.24
C LEU A 118 -10.71 -12.31 -16.45
N GLY A 119 -10.24 -11.05 -16.46
CA GLY A 119 -8.82 -10.73 -16.54
C GLY A 119 -8.01 -11.26 -15.34
N LEU A 120 -8.54 -11.14 -14.13
CA LEU A 120 -7.91 -11.68 -12.92
C LEU A 120 -7.91 -13.21 -12.90
N VAL A 121 -9.03 -13.85 -13.28
CA VAL A 121 -9.09 -15.32 -13.42
C VAL A 121 -8.07 -15.79 -14.44
N TRP A 122 -8.02 -15.15 -15.62
CA TRP A 122 -7.06 -15.44 -16.66
C TRP A 122 -5.61 -15.27 -16.17
N LEU A 123 -5.32 -14.19 -15.43
CA LEU A 123 -4.00 -13.94 -14.85
C LEU A 123 -3.58 -15.09 -13.93
N VAL A 124 -4.45 -15.50 -13.00
CA VAL A 124 -4.16 -16.56 -12.04
C VAL A 124 -3.98 -17.91 -12.74
N LEU A 125 -4.90 -18.25 -13.65
CA LEU A 125 -4.83 -19.51 -14.40
C LEU A 125 -3.56 -19.60 -15.26
N ASN A 126 -3.17 -18.52 -15.94
CA ASN A 126 -1.94 -18.52 -16.72
C ASN A 126 -0.69 -18.53 -15.85
N TRP A 127 -0.70 -17.82 -14.72
CA TRP A 127 0.42 -17.84 -13.78
C TRP A 127 0.68 -19.27 -13.30
N ILE A 128 -0.36 -19.99 -12.88
CA ILE A 128 -0.25 -21.38 -12.41
C ILE A 128 0.07 -22.32 -13.57
N GLY A 129 -0.73 -22.29 -14.63
CA GLY A 129 -0.66 -23.24 -15.75
C GLY A 129 0.63 -23.12 -16.57
N GLN A 130 1.10 -21.90 -16.82
CA GLN A 130 2.36 -21.65 -17.53
C GLN A 130 3.56 -21.46 -16.59
N ARG A 131 3.38 -21.66 -15.27
CA ARG A 131 4.43 -21.56 -14.25
C ARG A 131 5.24 -20.27 -14.35
N TRP A 132 4.56 -19.13 -14.45
CA TRP A 132 5.25 -17.85 -14.56
C TRP A 132 6.21 -17.62 -13.40
N THR A 133 7.35 -17.00 -13.69
CA THR A 133 8.26 -16.55 -12.64
C THR A 133 7.55 -15.54 -11.75
N LEU A 134 7.90 -15.53 -10.46
CA LEU A 134 7.30 -14.61 -9.48
C LEU A 134 7.34 -13.15 -9.96
N LEU A 135 8.49 -12.69 -10.47
CA LEU A 135 8.62 -11.30 -10.93
C LEU A 135 7.72 -10.98 -12.12
N ARG A 136 7.60 -11.88 -13.10
CA ARG A 136 6.68 -11.70 -14.23
C ARG A 136 5.24 -11.54 -13.73
N GLY A 137 4.77 -12.48 -12.91
CA GLY A 137 3.42 -12.42 -12.37
C GLY A 137 3.16 -11.18 -11.51
N LEU A 138 4.10 -10.79 -10.64
CA LEU A 138 3.98 -9.59 -9.83
C LEU A 138 3.93 -8.31 -10.68
N THR A 139 4.76 -8.18 -11.72
CA THR A 139 4.72 -7.01 -12.59
C THR A 139 3.43 -6.95 -13.42
N THR A 140 2.90 -8.08 -13.87
CA THR A 140 1.60 -8.13 -14.56
C THR A 140 0.46 -7.79 -13.60
N ALA A 141 0.49 -8.30 -12.37
CA ALA A 141 -0.50 -7.97 -11.34
C ALA A 141 -0.44 -6.47 -10.97
N ALA A 142 0.75 -5.89 -10.86
CA ALA A 142 0.93 -4.45 -10.63
C ALA A 142 0.34 -3.60 -11.76
N LEU A 143 0.44 -4.05 -13.02
CA LEU A 143 -0.17 -3.39 -14.17
C LEU A 143 -1.71 -3.37 -14.06
N PHE A 144 -2.33 -4.52 -13.78
CA PHE A 144 -3.79 -4.57 -13.56
C PHE A 144 -4.22 -3.71 -12.36
N LEU A 145 -3.45 -3.75 -11.28
CA LEU A 145 -3.76 -3.01 -10.06
C LEU A 145 -3.63 -1.49 -10.24
N VAL A 146 -2.62 -0.99 -10.98
CA VAL A 146 -2.50 0.46 -11.27
C VAL A 146 -3.60 0.94 -12.21
N ILE A 147 -4.02 0.12 -13.18
CA ILE A 147 -5.17 0.42 -14.05
C ILE A 147 -6.45 0.53 -13.21
N PHE A 148 -6.71 -0.46 -12.34
CA PHE A 148 -7.85 -0.46 -11.43
C PHE A 148 -7.83 0.76 -10.49
N GLN A 149 -6.66 1.08 -9.94
CA GLN A 149 -6.47 2.22 -9.04
C GLN A 149 -6.73 3.56 -9.76
N ALA A 150 -6.20 3.73 -10.98
CA ALA A 150 -6.47 4.92 -11.80
C ALA A 150 -7.97 5.08 -12.11
N SER A 151 -8.66 3.97 -12.39
CA SER A 151 -10.12 3.96 -12.58
C SER A 151 -10.90 4.38 -11.34
N LEU A 152 -10.53 3.89 -10.14
CA LEU A 152 -11.15 4.35 -8.89
C LEU A 152 -10.91 5.85 -8.65
N GLY A 153 -9.71 6.35 -8.97
CA GLY A 153 -9.36 7.77 -8.86
C GLY A 153 -10.17 8.65 -9.81
N GLY A 154 -10.31 8.22 -11.06
CA GLY A 154 -11.18 8.90 -12.04
C GLY A 154 -12.64 8.88 -11.62
N LEU A 155 -13.17 7.73 -11.19
CA LEU A 155 -14.56 7.61 -10.73
C LEU A 155 -14.85 8.46 -9.50
N ARG A 156 -13.90 8.59 -8.58
CA ARG A 156 -14.01 9.50 -7.43
C ARG A 156 -14.30 10.94 -7.87
N VAL A 157 -13.59 11.43 -8.90
CA VAL A 157 -13.76 12.78 -9.45
C VAL A 157 -15.09 12.88 -10.20
N LEU A 158 -15.32 11.99 -11.17
CA LEU A 158 -16.48 12.02 -12.05
C LEU A 158 -17.82 11.83 -11.31
N LYS A 159 -17.82 11.15 -10.15
CA LYS A 159 -19.00 10.91 -9.33
C LYS A 159 -19.02 11.69 -8.01
N MET A 160 -18.02 12.53 -7.75
CA MET A 160 -17.87 13.29 -6.50
C MET A 160 -18.15 12.45 -5.25
N SER A 161 -17.46 11.32 -5.11
CA SER A 161 -17.89 10.25 -4.21
C SER A 161 -16.79 9.78 -3.26
N ASP A 162 -17.08 9.93 -1.98
CA ASP A 162 -16.21 9.57 -0.86
C ASP A 162 -15.89 8.07 -0.80
N PRO A 163 -16.85 7.14 -1.00
CA PRO A 163 -16.56 5.72 -1.11
C PRO A 163 -15.46 5.40 -2.15
N TYR A 164 -15.54 5.98 -3.36
CA TYR A 164 -14.48 5.78 -4.36
C TYR A 164 -13.14 6.39 -3.92
N GLY A 165 -13.16 7.51 -3.19
CA GLY A 165 -11.95 8.09 -2.59
C GLY A 165 -11.29 7.19 -1.54
N ILE A 166 -12.09 6.64 -0.63
CA ILE A 166 -11.64 5.69 0.40
C ILE A 166 -11.09 4.41 -0.26
N SER A 167 -11.80 3.86 -1.25
CA SER A 167 -11.36 2.69 -2.00
C SER A 167 -10.08 2.96 -2.81
N HIS A 168 -9.97 4.11 -3.46
CA HIS A 168 -8.78 4.54 -4.18
C HIS A 168 -7.57 4.67 -3.26
N GLY A 169 -7.73 5.33 -2.10
CA GLY A 169 -6.66 5.52 -1.11
C GLY A 169 -6.17 4.19 -0.51
N THR A 170 -7.09 3.31 -0.13
CA THR A 170 -6.74 2.00 0.47
C THR A 170 -6.14 1.04 -0.55
N THR A 171 -6.68 1.00 -1.78
CA THR A 171 -6.09 0.23 -2.89
C THR A 171 -4.71 0.77 -3.27
N GLY A 172 -4.50 2.09 -3.22
CA GLY A 172 -3.19 2.71 -3.44
C GLY A 172 -2.11 2.23 -2.47
N GLN A 173 -2.47 1.98 -1.21
CA GLN A 173 -1.55 1.41 -0.22
C GLN A 173 -1.22 -0.06 -0.51
N LEU A 174 -2.22 -0.85 -0.93
CA LEU A 174 -1.99 -2.24 -1.38
C LEU A 174 -1.09 -2.29 -2.62
N PHE A 175 -1.30 -1.36 -3.56
CA PHE A 175 -0.44 -1.18 -4.73
C PHE A 175 0.99 -0.81 -4.32
N PHE A 176 1.17 0.07 -3.33
CA PHE A 176 2.50 0.36 -2.80
C PHE A 176 3.17 -0.88 -2.20
N CYS A 177 2.43 -1.72 -1.44
CA CYS A 177 2.94 -3.02 -0.97
C CYS A 177 3.33 -3.95 -2.12
N MET A 178 2.59 -3.95 -3.24
CA MET A 178 2.96 -4.70 -4.44
C MET A 178 4.32 -4.22 -5.02
N LEU A 179 4.54 -2.92 -5.10
CA LEU A 179 5.84 -2.36 -5.52
C LEU A 179 6.96 -2.76 -4.55
N VAL A 180 6.69 -2.78 -3.24
CA VAL A 180 7.63 -3.24 -2.22
C VAL A 180 7.98 -4.70 -2.43
N LEU A 181 6.99 -5.54 -2.76
CA LEU A 181 7.21 -6.95 -3.05
C LEU A 181 8.05 -7.17 -4.30
N ILE A 182 7.82 -6.40 -5.38
CA ILE A 182 8.63 -6.44 -6.60
C ILE A 182 10.09 -6.05 -6.29
N ALA A 183 10.29 -5.00 -5.49
CA ALA A 183 11.63 -4.59 -5.07
C ALA A 183 12.31 -5.66 -4.21
N LEU A 184 11.59 -6.25 -3.24
CA LEU A 184 12.10 -7.34 -2.41
C LEU A 184 12.44 -8.57 -3.25
N ALA A 185 11.55 -9.01 -4.13
CA ALA A 185 11.74 -10.20 -4.97
C ALA A 185 12.86 -10.04 -6.02
N SER A 186 13.17 -8.79 -6.41
CA SER A 186 14.31 -8.47 -7.28
C SER A 186 15.63 -8.23 -6.54
N SER A 187 15.60 -8.18 -5.20
CA SER A 187 16.77 -7.91 -4.37
C SER A 187 17.74 -9.09 -4.32
N ARG A 188 19.00 -8.81 -4.00
CA ARG A 188 20.02 -9.86 -3.79
C ARG A 188 19.64 -10.82 -2.67
N VAL A 189 18.98 -10.35 -1.63
CA VAL A 189 18.57 -11.15 -0.46
C VAL A 189 17.60 -12.26 -0.88
N TRP A 190 16.64 -11.93 -1.74
CA TRP A 190 15.69 -12.90 -2.28
C TRP A 190 16.37 -13.83 -3.29
N CYS A 191 17.11 -13.28 -4.26
CA CYS A 191 17.70 -14.07 -5.34
C CYS A 191 18.80 -15.03 -4.86
N SER A 192 19.60 -14.66 -3.85
CA SER A 192 20.64 -15.52 -3.28
C SER A 192 20.09 -16.61 -2.35
N GLY A 193 18.80 -16.61 -2.05
CA GLY A 193 18.22 -17.51 -1.05
C GLY A 193 18.65 -17.19 0.38
N GLY A 194 19.00 -15.93 0.65
CA GLY A 194 19.41 -15.45 1.98
C GLY A 194 18.24 -15.31 2.97
N LEU A 195 16.99 -15.43 2.51
CA LEU A 195 15.81 -15.57 3.38
C LEU A 195 15.76 -16.99 3.94
N ARG A 196 16.45 -17.23 5.06
CA ARG A 196 16.43 -18.52 5.77
C ARG A 196 15.92 -18.35 7.19
N MET A 197 15.07 -19.25 7.65
CA MET A 197 14.55 -19.28 9.03
C MET A 197 14.40 -20.73 9.51
N GLY A 198 14.57 -20.96 10.81
CA GLY A 198 14.21 -22.23 11.44
C GLY A 198 12.70 -22.48 11.37
N TRP A 199 12.28 -23.74 11.42
CA TRP A 199 10.86 -24.11 11.24
C TRP A 199 9.91 -23.42 12.24
N HIS A 200 10.25 -23.47 13.53
CA HIS A 200 9.44 -22.88 14.61
C HIS A 200 9.31 -21.36 14.45
N ASP A 201 10.43 -20.68 14.20
CA ASP A 201 10.47 -19.23 13.99
C ASP A 201 9.70 -18.84 12.73
N ARG A 202 9.83 -19.59 11.64
CA ARG A 202 9.09 -19.34 10.40
C ARG A 202 7.58 -19.44 10.60
N LYS A 203 7.09 -20.46 11.30
CA LYS A 203 5.64 -20.63 11.56
C LYS A 203 5.09 -19.46 12.37
N LYS A 204 5.78 -19.07 13.45
CA LYS A 204 5.40 -17.92 14.29
C LYS A 204 5.47 -16.60 13.50
N ALA A 205 6.55 -16.37 12.76
CA ALA A 205 6.74 -15.15 11.96
C ALA A 205 5.68 -14.99 10.87
N ARG A 206 5.25 -16.09 10.22
CA ARG A 206 4.15 -16.08 9.24
C ARG A 206 2.82 -15.69 9.90
N LEU A 207 2.46 -16.35 10.99
CA LEU A 207 1.20 -16.07 11.69
C LEU A 207 1.17 -14.63 12.22
N LEU A 208 2.15 -14.26 13.05
CA LEU A 208 2.17 -12.93 13.67
C LEU A 208 2.38 -11.82 12.64
N GLY A 209 3.20 -12.06 11.61
CA GLY A 209 3.40 -11.10 10.52
C GLY A 209 2.13 -10.87 9.71
N SER A 210 1.37 -11.92 9.39
CA SER A 210 0.09 -11.81 8.68
C SER A 210 -0.99 -11.13 9.52
N LEU A 211 -1.11 -11.48 10.81
CA LEU A 211 -2.04 -10.82 11.72
C LEU A 211 -1.70 -9.33 11.88
N LEU A 212 -0.40 -8.99 12.05
CA LEU A 212 0.05 -7.61 12.18
C LEU A 212 -0.24 -6.80 10.92
N PHE A 213 0.09 -7.34 9.74
CA PHE A 213 -0.20 -6.70 8.46
C PHE A 213 -1.70 -6.44 8.29
N GLY A 214 -2.56 -7.41 8.65
CA GLY A 214 -4.01 -7.26 8.63
C GLY A 214 -4.50 -6.15 9.58
N ALA A 215 -4.00 -6.12 10.81
CA ALA A 215 -4.41 -5.14 11.81
C ALA A 215 -3.99 -3.70 11.44
N VAL A 216 -2.76 -3.53 10.95
CA VAL A 216 -2.27 -2.24 10.43
C VAL A 216 -3.07 -1.82 9.19
N SER A 217 -3.33 -2.73 8.25
CA SER A 217 -4.16 -2.44 7.08
C SER A 217 -5.56 -1.96 7.47
N MET A 218 -6.20 -2.62 8.44
CA MET A 218 -7.50 -2.20 8.97
C MET A 218 -7.43 -0.79 9.59
N GLN A 219 -6.38 -0.46 10.34
CA GLN A 219 -6.19 0.88 10.91
C GLN A 219 -6.08 1.95 9.82
N LEU A 220 -5.38 1.66 8.72
CA LEU A 220 -5.26 2.60 7.60
C LEU A 220 -6.58 2.75 6.82
N VAL A 221 -7.42 1.70 6.74
CA VAL A 221 -8.79 1.80 6.19
C VAL A 221 -9.64 2.72 7.07
N ILE A 222 -9.64 2.52 8.39
CA ILE A 222 -10.38 3.39 9.31
C ILE A 222 -9.87 4.84 9.21
N GLY A 223 -8.56 5.04 9.13
CA GLY A 223 -7.96 6.36 8.91
C GLY A 223 -8.36 7.00 7.57
N ALA A 224 -8.49 6.22 6.50
CA ALA A 224 -8.97 6.69 5.21
C ALA A 224 -10.45 7.12 5.26
N ILE A 225 -11.29 6.37 5.99
CA ILE A 225 -12.70 6.74 6.23
C ILE A 225 -12.74 8.10 6.93
N LEU A 226 -12.06 8.26 8.07
CA LEU A 226 -11.99 9.54 8.79
C LEU A 226 -11.55 10.70 7.89
N ARG A 227 -10.50 10.48 7.10
CA ARG A 227 -9.95 11.51 6.24
C ARG A 227 -10.92 11.95 5.14
N HIS A 228 -11.81 11.07 4.71
CA HIS A 228 -12.81 11.38 3.70
C HIS A 228 -14.11 11.94 4.30
N THR A 229 -14.58 11.45 5.44
CA THR A 229 -15.84 11.93 6.06
C THR A 229 -15.65 13.18 6.92
N GLN A 230 -14.47 13.37 7.51
CA GLN A 230 -14.16 14.46 8.43
C GLN A 230 -13.09 15.39 7.85
N ARG A 231 -13.28 15.91 6.63
CA ARG A 231 -12.29 16.76 5.94
C ARG A 231 -12.07 18.11 6.61
N ALA A 232 -13.16 18.83 6.89
CA ALA A 232 -13.10 20.19 7.42
C ALA A 232 -12.72 20.24 8.92
N HIS A 233 -13.20 19.30 9.73
CA HIS A 233 -12.99 19.29 11.18
C HIS A 233 -13.06 17.87 11.74
N LEU A 234 -12.48 17.64 12.92
CA LEU A 234 -12.62 16.39 13.66
C LEU A 234 -13.92 16.38 14.46
N ALA A 235 -14.55 15.21 14.59
CA ALA A 235 -15.79 15.05 15.36
C ALA A 235 -15.62 15.22 16.89
N ALA A 236 -14.39 15.10 17.39
CA ALA A 236 -14.00 15.35 18.77
C ALA A 236 -12.51 15.71 18.87
N ASN A 237 -12.12 16.40 19.94
CA ASN A 237 -10.75 16.80 20.24
C ASN A 237 -10.16 16.14 21.51
N ASP A 238 -10.94 15.31 22.19
CA ASP A 238 -10.49 14.52 23.33
C ASP A 238 -9.48 13.45 22.91
N ILE A 239 -8.42 13.21 23.71
CA ILE A 239 -7.43 12.16 23.42
C ILE A 239 -7.92 10.78 23.86
N LEU A 240 -8.36 10.63 25.11
CA LEU A 240 -8.76 9.33 25.65
C LEU A 240 -10.24 9.06 25.40
N THR A 241 -11.12 9.97 25.82
CA THR A 241 -12.56 9.91 25.51
C THR A 241 -12.84 10.40 24.10
N THR A 242 -14.09 10.30 23.64
CA THR A 242 -14.56 10.92 22.39
C THR A 242 -15.91 11.59 22.68
N LYS A 243 -15.94 12.93 22.70
CA LYS A 243 -17.05 13.74 23.24
C LYS A 243 -17.33 13.39 24.71
N GLY A 244 -16.29 13.27 25.52
CA GLY A 244 -16.41 12.93 26.94
C GLY A 244 -16.79 11.48 27.26
N MET A 245 -17.07 10.64 26.24
CA MET A 245 -17.45 9.23 26.43
C MET A 245 -16.28 8.28 26.12
N LEU A 246 -16.11 7.21 26.92
CA LEU A 246 -15.16 6.14 26.57
C LEU A 246 -15.64 5.31 25.39
N LEU A 247 -16.94 4.97 25.38
CA LEU A 247 -17.60 4.27 24.27
C LEU A 247 -18.76 5.15 23.79
N PRO A 248 -18.59 5.92 22.69
CA PRO A 248 -19.68 6.72 22.13
C PRO A 248 -20.74 5.82 21.48
N PRO A 249 -21.99 6.29 21.37
CA PRO A 249 -23.05 5.51 20.72
C PRO A 249 -22.84 5.43 19.19
N VAL A 250 -23.33 4.34 18.60
CA VAL A 250 -23.06 3.94 17.21
C VAL A 250 -23.88 4.77 16.20
N ASP A 251 -24.96 5.40 16.64
CA ASP A 251 -25.82 6.28 15.85
C ASP A 251 -25.06 7.52 15.31
N GLN A 252 -24.07 8.01 16.06
CA GLN A 252 -23.16 9.08 15.64
C GLN A 252 -21.94 8.52 14.92
N ALA A 253 -22.13 8.11 13.65
CA ALA A 253 -21.11 7.43 12.85
C ALA A 253 -19.73 8.12 12.87
N ASP A 254 -19.66 9.44 12.72
CA ASP A 254 -18.39 10.19 12.74
C ASP A 254 -17.66 10.11 14.08
N VAL A 255 -18.40 10.23 15.18
CA VAL A 255 -17.83 10.11 16.54
C VAL A 255 -17.37 8.68 16.77
N PHE A 256 -18.18 7.70 16.35
CA PHE A 256 -17.87 6.29 16.52
C PHE A 256 -16.65 5.85 15.70
N VAL A 257 -16.50 6.32 14.46
CA VAL A 257 -15.33 6.03 13.62
C VAL A 257 -14.07 6.67 14.19
N LEU A 258 -14.16 7.88 14.75
CA LEU A 258 -13.02 8.53 15.42
C LEU A 258 -12.59 7.76 16.67
N PHE A 259 -13.55 7.33 17.49
CA PHE A 259 -13.30 6.41 18.59
C PHE A 259 -12.61 5.14 18.11
N LEU A 260 -13.16 4.49 17.07
CA LEU A 260 -12.61 3.25 16.53
C LEU A 260 -11.16 3.43 16.07
N HIS A 261 -10.85 4.52 15.35
CA HIS A 261 -9.50 4.81 14.88
C HIS A 261 -8.50 4.98 16.02
N LYS A 262 -8.89 5.65 17.10
CA LYS A 262 -8.01 5.91 18.25
C LYS A 262 -7.71 4.62 19.01
N TYR A 263 -8.76 3.89 19.40
CA TYR A 263 -8.63 2.71 20.25
C TYR A 263 -8.05 1.53 19.47
N TRP A 264 -8.49 1.29 18.23
CA TRP A 264 -7.85 0.31 17.36
C TRP A 264 -6.39 0.71 17.10
N GLY A 265 -6.11 2.01 16.92
CA GLY A 265 -4.74 2.53 16.78
C GLY A 265 -3.83 2.22 17.97
N PHE A 266 -4.30 2.40 19.20
CA PHE A 266 -3.54 2.03 20.40
C PHE A 266 -3.31 0.51 20.50
N CYS A 267 -4.35 -0.30 20.22
CA CYS A 267 -4.22 -1.76 20.16
C CYS A 267 -3.19 -2.20 19.11
N VAL A 268 -3.25 -1.61 17.92
CA VAL A 268 -2.29 -1.88 16.83
C VAL A 268 -0.89 -1.44 17.23
N ALA A 269 -0.70 -0.29 17.86
CA ALA A 269 0.61 0.15 18.35
C ALA A 269 1.20 -0.84 19.37
N GLY A 270 0.40 -1.32 20.31
CA GLY A 270 0.81 -2.37 21.26
C GLY A 270 1.16 -3.69 20.56
N MET A 271 0.33 -4.12 19.60
CA MET A 271 0.57 -5.32 18.80
C MET A 271 1.85 -5.21 17.96
N VAL A 272 2.13 -4.04 17.37
CA VAL A 272 3.39 -3.77 16.64
C VAL A 272 4.58 -4.02 17.56
N LEU A 273 4.59 -3.44 18.76
CA LEU A 273 5.69 -3.62 19.72
C LEU A 273 5.84 -5.08 20.16
N PHE A 274 4.71 -5.74 20.47
CA PHE A 274 4.67 -7.15 20.86
C PHE A 274 5.26 -8.08 19.79
N VAL A 275 4.91 -7.86 18.52
CA VAL A 275 5.40 -8.69 17.39
C VAL A 275 6.84 -8.31 17.00
N ALA A 276 7.20 -7.03 17.05
CA ALA A 276 8.53 -6.54 16.68
C ALA A 276 9.62 -7.05 17.62
N TRP A 277 9.32 -7.19 18.92
CA TRP A 277 10.29 -7.65 19.92
C TRP A 277 10.92 -9.03 19.60
N PRO A 278 10.15 -10.12 19.43
CA PRO A 278 10.70 -11.42 19.04
C PRO A 278 11.17 -11.43 17.59
N ALA A 279 10.59 -10.62 16.70
CA ALA A 279 11.00 -10.54 15.30
C ALA A 279 12.44 -10.06 15.11
N ARG A 280 13.00 -9.28 16.05
CA ARG A 280 14.43 -8.94 16.03
C ARG A 280 15.32 -10.18 15.97
N ARG A 281 14.96 -11.25 16.69
CA ARG A 281 15.68 -12.52 16.67
C ARG A 281 15.51 -13.20 15.32
N TRP A 282 14.27 -13.36 14.85
CA TRP A 282 13.94 -14.06 13.60
C TRP A 282 14.61 -13.46 12.36
N PHE A 283 14.67 -12.12 12.28
CA PHE A 283 15.21 -11.41 11.13
C PHE A 283 16.67 -10.97 11.31
N SER A 284 17.30 -11.23 12.46
CA SER A 284 18.70 -10.84 12.74
C SER A 284 19.69 -11.39 11.70
N ALA A 285 19.46 -12.63 11.26
CA ALA A 285 20.29 -13.35 10.31
C ALA A 285 19.99 -13.03 8.84
N ILE A 286 19.00 -12.16 8.56
CA ILE A 286 18.60 -11.81 7.19
C ILE A 286 19.12 -10.40 6.86
N PRO A 287 20.20 -10.28 6.08
CA PRO A 287 20.70 -8.98 5.63
C PRO A 287 19.60 -8.19 4.91
N GLY A 288 19.55 -6.88 5.12
CA GLY A 288 18.51 -6.00 4.55
C GLY A 288 17.19 -5.96 5.33
N LEU A 289 16.71 -7.08 5.91
CA LEU A 289 15.48 -7.09 6.70
C LEU A 289 15.70 -6.93 8.22
N ARG A 290 16.93 -7.11 8.71
CA ARG A 290 17.28 -6.94 10.14
C ARG A 290 16.92 -5.58 10.75
N VAL A 291 16.78 -4.54 9.92
CA VAL A 291 16.40 -3.18 10.36
C VAL A 291 14.90 -3.06 10.62
N VAL A 292 14.07 -3.87 9.95
CA VAL A 292 12.61 -3.75 9.96
C VAL A 292 12.02 -3.90 11.37
N PRO A 293 12.36 -4.93 12.17
CA PRO A 293 11.83 -5.04 13.52
C PRO A 293 12.32 -3.92 14.46
N ARG A 294 13.50 -3.31 14.18
CA ARG A 294 14.00 -2.19 14.98
C ARG A 294 13.20 -0.92 14.72
N LEU A 295 12.89 -0.64 13.46
CA LEU A 295 12.01 0.46 13.08
C LEU A 295 10.63 0.31 13.72
N LEU A 296 10.07 -0.90 13.70
CA LEU A 296 8.78 -1.19 14.33
C LEU A 296 8.77 -1.03 15.86
N LEU A 297 9.92 -0.96 16.54
CA LEU A 297 9.96 -0.62 17.97
C LEU A 297 9.87 0.89 18.23
N ILE A 298 10.09 1.73 17.22
CA ILE A 298 10.17 3.20 17.36
C ILE A 298 9.00 3.88 16.67
N MET A 299 8.71 3.49 15.42
CA MET A 299 7.67 4.10 14.59
C MET A 299 6.25 4.15 15.21
N PRO A 300 5.76 3.16 15.98
CA PRO A 300 4.42 3.28 16.57
C PRO A 300 4.35 4.37 17.65
N LEU A 301 5.45 4.65 18.36
CA LEU A 301 5.51 5.75 19.33
C LEU A 301 5.38 7.09 18.61
N VAL A 302 6.10 7.24 17.49
CA VAL A 302 6.00 8.41 16.61
C VAL A 302 4.59 8.52 16.02
N GLN A 303 3.96 7.42 15.62
CA GLN A 303 2.61 7.43 15.07
C GLN A 303 1.57 7.92 16.08
N VAL A 304 1.65 7.46 17.32
CA VAL A 304 0.77 7.90 18.41
C VAL A 304 0.99 9.38 18.70
N ALA A 305 2.25 9.82 18.81
CA ALA A 305 2.57 11.24 19.03
C ALA A 305 2.04 12.14 17.90
N LEU A 306 2.23 11.72 16.64
CA LEU A 306 1.68 12.42 15.48
C LEU A 306 0.15 12.44 15.49
N GLY A 307 -0.51 11.34 15.88
CA GLY A 307 -1.97 11.27 15.98
C GLY A 307 -2.53 12.22 17.04
N VAL A 308 -1.89 12.29 18.20
CA VAL A 308 -2.22 13.27 19.25
C VAL A 308 -1.99 14.70 18.76
N ALA A 309 -0.88 14.96 18.07
CA ALA A 309 -0.60 16.28 17.50
C ALA A 309 -1.64 16.70 16.44
N VAL A 310 -2.14 15.77 15.62
CA VAL A 310 -3.23 16.03 14.67
C VAL A 310 -4.50 16.48 15.41
N ILE A 311 -4.83 15.87 16.53
CA ILE A 311 -5.99 16.25 17.35
C ILE A 311 -5.79 17.65 17.95
N TRP A 312 -4.66 17.90 18.60
CA TRP A 312 -4.38 19.19 19.27
C TRP A 312 -4.30 20.38 18.32
N THR A 313 -3.76 20.16 17.12
CA THR A 313 -3.58 21.24 16.14
C THR A 313 -4.79 21.43 15.23
N GLY A 314 -5.89 20.69 15.46
CA GLY A 314 -7.06 20.77 14.59
C GLY A 314 -6.75 20.35 13.15
N LYS A 315 -5.96 19.28 12.98
CA LYS A 315 -5.51 18.73 11.69
C LYS A 315 -4.54 19.61 10.90
N SER A 316 -3.51 20.15 11.55
CA SER A 316 -2.41 20.81 10.84
C SER A 316 -1.89 19.98 9.66
N PHE A 317 -1.61 20.66 8.54
CA PHE A 317 -1.13 20.05 7.30
C PHE A 317 0.07 19.13 7.55
N TRP A 318 1.10 19.63 8.25
CA TRP A 318 2.35 18.89 8.46
C TRP A 318 2.15 17.66 9.32
N TYR A 319 1.53 17.79 10.49
CA TYR A 319 1.30 16.65 11.37
C TYR A 319 0.43 15.58 10.71
N THR A 320 -0.61 15.99 9.97
CA THR A 320 -1.49 15.06 9.25
C THR A 320 -0.73 14.31 8.15
N ASN A 321 0.07 15.01 7.33
CA ASN A 321 0.85 14.39 6.26
C ASN A 321 1.92 13.44 6.80
N PHE A 322 2.66 13.84 7.84
CA PHE A 322 3.64 12.96 8.49
C PHE A 322 2.98 11.78 9.19
N HIS A 323 1.77 11.94 9.77
CA HIS A 323 1.01 10.84 10.34
C HIS A 323 0.64 9.80 9.28
N VAL A 324 0.21 10.24 8.09
CA VAL A 324 -0.07 9.35 6.95
C VAL A 324 1.21 8.66 6.46
N LEU A 325 2.31 9.41 6.31
CA LEU A 325 3.57 8.86 5.82
C LEU A 325 4.19 7.83 6.79
N ASN A 326 4.18 8.11 8.10
CA ASN A 326 4.67 7.17 9.10
C ASN A 326 3.74 5.95 9.22
N GLY A 327 2.42 6.14 9.06
CA GLY A 327 1.45 5.05 8.94
C GLY A 327 1.72 4.12 7.74
N LEU A 328 2.03 4.69 6.56
CA LEU A 328 2.50 3.92 5.40
C LEU A 328 3.78 3.15 5.73
N GLY A 329 4.74 3.79 6.39
CA GLY A 329 5.98 3.14 6.79
C GLY A 329 5.77 1.95 7.75
N LEU A 330 4.82 2.06 8.69
CA LEU A 330 4.39 0.94 9.54
C LEU A 330 3.79 -0.21 8.71
N LEU A 331 2.91 0.11 7.75
CA LEU A 331 2.34 -0.86 6.82
C LEU A 331 3.43 -1.59 6.03
N VAL A 332 4.39 -0.85 5.47
CA VAL A 332 5.52 -1.38 4.69
C VAL A 332 6.40 -2.30 5.54
N CYS A 333 6.71 -1.89 6.77
CA CYS A 333 7.52 -2.71 7.68
C CYS A 333 6.79 -4.00 8.09
N ALA A 334 5.50 -3.92 8.43
CA ALA A 334 4.68 -5.10 8.71
C ALA A 334 4.58 -6.03 7.49
N PHE A 335 4.40 -5.45 6.30
CA PHE A 335 4.36 -6.19 5.04
C PHE A 335 5.69 -6.87 4.71
N LEU A 336 6.84 -6.20 4.87
CA LEU A 336 8.16 -6.78 4.66
C LEU A 336 8.45 -7.94 5.60
N MET A 337 8.01 -7.85 6.87
CA MET A 337 8.08 -8.98 7.79
C MET A 337 7.22 -10.16 7.32
N MET A 338 5.96 -9.91 6.97
CA MET A 338 5.07 -10.95 6.44
C MET A 338 5.65 -11.59 5.18
N ALA A 339 5.98 -10.80 4.16
CA ALA A 339 6.52 -11.25 2.89
C ALA A 339 7.85 -11.99 3.06
N GLY A 340 8.73 -11.49 3.93
CA GLY A 340 10.00 -12.14 4.28
C GLY A 340 9.80 -13.51 4.93
N ALA A 341 8.84 -13.63 5.87
CA ALA A 341 8.53 -14.90 6.53
C ALA A 341 7.86 -15.93 5.58
N TRP A 342 7.00 -15.47 4.68
CA TRP A 342 6.38 -16.32 3.66
C TRP A 342 7.40 -16.75 2.59
N GLY A 343 8.28 -15.84 2.17
CA GLY A 343 9.37 -16.11 1.22
C GLY A 343 10.57 -16.89 1.80
N ALA A 344 10.67 -17.03 3.12
CA ALA A 344 11.80 -17.70 3.76
C ALA A 344 11.82 -19.22 3.52
N ARG A 345 13.00 -19.71 3.15
CA ARG A 345 13.35 -21.12 3.06
C ARG A 345 13.72 -21.66 4.44
N LEU A 346 13.51 -22.96 4.66
CA LEU A 346 13.96 -23.61 5.89
C LEU A 346 15.49 -23.69 5.90
N ILE A 347 16.09 -23.45 7.07
CA ILE A 347 17.49 -23.79 7.31
C ILE A 347 17.62 -25.33 7.22
N PRO A 348 18.53 -25.88 6.40
CA PRO A 348 18.75 -27.32 6.33
C PRO A 348 19.19 -27.87 7.69
N GLU A 349 18.75 -29.08 8.04
CA GLU A 349 19.02 -29.75 9.32
C GLU A 349 20.53 -29.99 9.58
N LYS A 350 21.36 -29.99 8.53
CA LYS A 350 22.83 -30.06 8.64
C LYS A 350 23.50 -28.75 9.07
N GLU A 351 22.78 -27.62 8.99
CA GLU A 351 23.25 -26.28 9.43
C GLU A 351 22.59 -25.84 10.75
N THR A 352 21.76 -26.70 11.37
CA THR A 352 21.25 -26.43 12.72
C THR A 352 22.40 -26.44 13.70
N PRO A 353 22.68 -25.35 14.44
CA PRO A 353 23.70 -25.37 15.48
C PRO A 353 23.34 -26.47 16.47
N ALA A 354 24.27 -27.40 16.73
CA ALA A 354 24.08 -28.57 17.59
C ALA A 354 23.77 -28.25 19.08
N GLY A 355 23.59 -26.98 19.44
CA GLY A 355 23.50 -26.51 20.82
C GLY A 355 22.09 -26.30 21.38
N SER A 356 21.02 -26.81 20.77
CA SER A 356 19.64 -26.64 21.31
C SER A 356 18.99 -27.91 21.84
N LEU A 357 19.72 -29.02 21.94
CA LEU A 357 19.20 -30.28 22.50
C LEU A 357 19.69 -30.58 23.94
N GLU A 358 20.59 -29.79 24.52
CA GLU A 358 21.15 -30.06 25.87
C GLU A 358 20.57 -29.20 27.02
N ALA A 359 19.56 -28.36 26.78
CA ALA A 359 18.96 -27.52 27.85
C ALA A 359 17.61 -28.04 28.40
N ALA A 360 17.28 -29.31 28.17
CA ALA A 360 16.03 -29.92 28.63
C ALA A 360 16.25 -31.36 29.17
N ALA A 361 17.30 -31.54 29.96
CA ALA A 361 17.47 -32.70 30.84
C ALA A 361 17.53 -32.22 32.29
#